data_AF-A0A1Z8TLJ0-F1
#
_entry.id   AF-A0A1Z8TLJ0-F1
#
_cell.length_a   1.000
_cell.length_b   1.000
_cell.length_c   1.000
_cell.angle_alpha   90.00
_cell.angle_beta   90.00
_cell.angle_gamma   90.00
#
_symmetry.space_group_name_H-M   'P 1'
#
loop_
_entity.id
_entity.type
_entity.pdbx_description
1 polymer ?
#
loop_
_entity_poly.entity_id
_entity_poly.type
_entity_poly.pdbx_seq_one_letter_code
_entity_poly.pdbx_strand_id
1 'polypeptide(L)'
;MRTSFPGGTQEELAPGDYSITVGTGSPPNSGGTKGVDSVFGTITSTGGGRGSGSENDASNTGDGGAGGGGNPVGFRGNIPNTTPPQGAPGFSKGNPPAHPDQNTGGAGGGGGAGGSGGGTPGQPGTSPSITGGAGTSNSITGSAVTYAGGGGGGTNGMNWPGGGGGSGGGGSGAAGNGQGGDGSDGLGGGGGGGGGGAGANSGGDGGNGIIVARSPLTANITAAPGSNTISSQPDHKLITFNVSGTLTVDGYNE
;
A
#
# COMPACT_ATOMS: atom_id res chain seq x y z
N MET A 1 -4.63 3.87 3.98
CA MET A 1 -5.06 3.38 5.32
C MET A 1 -6.30 4.13 5.77
N ARG A 2 -7.29 3.45 6.36
CA ARG A 2 -8.43 4.09 7.06
C ARG A 2 -8.50 3.64 8.52
N THR A 3 -8.84 4.55 9.42
CA THR A 3 -8.91 4.30 10.86
C THR A 3 -9.87 5.26 11.54
N SER A 4 -10.54 4.80 12.60
CA SER A 4 -11.29 5.63 13.56
C SER A 4 -10.55 5.77 14.90
N PHE A 5 -9.38 5.18 15.08
CA PHE A 5 -8.63 5.28 16.34
C PHE A 5 -7.64 6.47 16.31
N PRO A 6 -7.45 7.22 17.41
CA PRO A 6 -8.00 7.02 18.76
C PRO A 6 -9.33 7.73 19.08
N GLY A 7 -9.90 8.55 18.19
CA GLY A 7 -11.02 9.44 18.54
C GLY A 7 -12.09 9.65 17.47
N GLY A 8 -12.14 8.82 16.44
CA GLY A 8 -13.19 8.79 15.43
C GLY A 8 -14.40 7.96 15.88
N THR A 9 -15.44 7.91 15.03
CA THR A 9 -16.66 7.16 15.29
C THR A 9 -16.38 5.66 15.42
N GLN A 10 -16.87 5.06 16.50
CA GLN A 10 -16.76 3.63 16.74
C GLN A 10 -17.78 2.86 15.91
N GLU A 11 -17.45 1.63 15.55
CA GLU A 11 -18.41 0.68 15.00
C GLU A 11 -19.18 0.05 16.18
N GLU A 12 -20.50 0.18 16.17
CA GLU A 12 -21.38 -0.42 17.19
C GLU A 12 -21.97 -1.72 16.66
N LEU A 13 -21.68 -2.83 17.34
CA LEU A 13 -22.06 -4.17 16.90
C LEU A 13 -23.04 -4.78 17.90
N ALA A 14 -24.20 -5.20 17.42
CA ALA A 14 -25.10 -6.06 18.16
C ALA A 14 -24.56 -7.51 18.24
N PRO A 15 -25.11 -8.38 19.10
CA PRO A 15 -24.80 -9.81 19.03
C PRO A 15 -25.03 -10.38 17.63
N GLY A 16 -24.08 -11.17 17.13
CA GLY A 16 -24.13 -11.78 15.80
C GLY A 16 -22.76 -12.01 15.17
N ASP A 17 -22.79 -12.54 13.94
CA ASP A 17 -21.60 -12.82 13.13
C ASP A 17 -21.35 -11.71 12.11
N TYR A 18 -20.12 -11.19 12.12
CA TYR A 18 -19.67 -10.13 11.23
C TYR A 18 -18.58 -10.64 10.31
N SER A 19 -18.84 -10.61 9.00
CA SER A 19 -17.82 -10.91 8.00
C SER A 19 -16.78 -9.80 7.94
N ILE A 20 -15.52 -10.18 8.09
CA ILE A 20 -14.35 -9.31 8.03
C ILE A 20 -13.55 -9.67 6.80
N THR A 21 -13.32 -8.69 5.93
CA THR A 21 -12.48 -8.89 4.73
C THR A 21 -11.13 -8.28 4.97
N VAL A 22 -10.07 -9.08 4.99
CA VAL A 22 -8.71 -8.56 4.92
C VAL A 22 -8.32 -8.48 3.46
N GLY A 23 -8.01 -7.27 3.01
CA GLY A 23 -7.63 -7.00 1.64
C GLY A 23 -6.35 -7.73 1.25
N THR A 24 -6.32 -8.29 0.05
CA THR A 24 -5.10 -8.86 -0.50
C THR A 24 -4.30 -7.79 -1.23
N GLY A 25 -3.02 -8.05 -1.47
CA GLY A 25 -2.25 -7.41 -2.52
C GLY A 25 -2.83 -7.66 -3.90
N SER A 26 -2.38 -6.87 -4.88
CA SER A 26 -2.70 -7.14 -6.27
C SER A 26 -1.91 -8.35 -6.79
N PRO A 27 -2.55 -9.31 -7.48
CA PRO A 27 -1.91 -10.55 -7.93
C PRO A 27 -0.90 -10.33 -9.08
N PRO A 28 0.01 -11.29 -9.34
CA PRO A 28 0.97 -11.20 -10.42
C PRO A 28 0.29 -11.09 -11.80
N ASN A 29 0.95 -10.41 -12.74
CA ASN A 29 0.49 -10.17 -14.13
C ASN A 29 -0.77 -9.32 -14.30
N SER A 30 -1.26 -8.69 -13.24
CA SER A 30 -2.30 -7.67 -13.33
C SER A 30 -1.67 -6.30 -13.67
N GLY A 31 -2.13 -5.64 -14.73
CA GLY A 31 -1.56 -4.37 -15.17
C GLY A 31 -1.86 -3.24 -14.17
N GLY A 32 -0.97 -3.00 -13.21
CA GLY A 32 -1.04 -1.88 -12.26
C GLY A 32 -2.26 -1.86 -11.32
N THR A 33 -3.01 -2.95 -11.18
CA THR A 33 -4.26 -2.93 -10.41
C THR A 33 -4.02 -2.82 -8.91
N LYS A 34 -5.04 -2.33 -8.20
CA LYS A 34 -5.11 -2.41 -6.75
C LYS A 34 -5.44 -3.82 -6.29
N GLY A 35 -4.99 -4.17 -5.09
CA GLY A 35 -5.45 -5.34 -4.37
C GLY A 35 -6.90 -5.22 -3.88
N VAL A 36 -7.43 -6.29 -3.28
CA VAL A 36 -8.77 -6.28 -2.68
C VAL A 36 -8.78 -5.35 -1.47
N ASP A 37 -9.90 -4.65 -1.24
CA ASP A 37 -10.03 -3.73 -0.11
C ASP A 37 -10.21 -4.50 1.21
N SER A 38 -9.67 -3.95 2.30
CA SER A 38 -10.00 -4.41 3.66
C SER A 38 -11.30 -3.75 4.11
N VAL A 39 -12.25 -4.54 4.63
CA VAL A 39 -13.59 -4.07 5.05
C VAL A 39 -13.94 -4.60 6.44
N PHE A 40 -14.31 -3.68 7.33
CA PHE A 40 -14.96 -3.97 8.60
C PHE A 40 -16.08 -2.95 8.85
N GLY A 41 -17.34 -3.41 8.78
CA GLY A 41 -18.49 -2.52 8.92
C GLY A 41 -18.49 -1.42 7.87
N THR A 42 -18.52 -0.16 8.29
CA THR A 42 -18.45 1.00 7.39
C THR A 42 -17.02 1.44 7.06
N ILE A 43 -16.02 0.86 7.74
CA ILE A 43 -14.61 1.18 7.53
C ILE A 43 -14.06 0.32 6.40
N THR A 44 -13.79 0.96 5.25
CA THR A 44 -13.11 0.34 4.10
C THR A 44 -11.76 1.01 3.87
N SER A 45 -10.69 0.21 3.84
CA SER A 45 -9.36 0.62 3.42
C SER A 45 -9.01 0.01 2.08
N THR A 46 -8.54 0.82 1.13
CA THR A 46 -8.11 0.36 -0.18
C THR A 46 -6.91 -0.59 -0.10
N GLY A 47 -6.95 -1.66 -0.90
CA GLY A 47 -5.86 -2.65 -1.00
C GLY A 47 -4.59 -2.09 -1.65
N GLY A 48 -3.43 -2.70 -1.34
CA GLY A 48 -2.13 -2.28 -1.88
C GLY A 48 -2.02 -2.54 -3.39
N GLY A 49 -1.47 -1.57 -4.12
CA GLY A 49 -1.29 -1.65 -5.58
C GLY A 49 0.02 -2.30 -6.00
N ARG A 50 0.01 -2.97 -7.17
CA ARG A 50 1.20 -3.56 -7.79
C ARG A 50 2.07 -2.49 -8.47
N GLY A 51 3.39 -2.63 -8.37
CA GLY A 51 4.30 -1.80 -9.13
C GLY A 51 4.22 -2.07 -10.65
N SER A 52 4.34 -1.06 -11.49
CA SER A 52 4.34 -1.27 -12.96
C SER A 52 5.72 -1.69 -13.48
N GLY A 53 5.73 -2.54 -14.52
CA GLY A 53 6.93 -3.20 -15.02
C GLY A 53 7.61 -2.57 -16.25
N SER A 54 6.91 -1.79 -17.09
CA SER A 54 7.50 -1.28 -18.34
C SER A 54 7.15 0.18 -18.65
N GLU A 55 7.98 0.82 -19.49
CA GLU A 55 7.87 2.23 -19.90
C GLU A 55 6.60 2.52 -20.72
N ASN A 56 5.94 1.50 -21.28
CA ASN A 56 4.73 1.63 -22.10
C ASN A 56 3.46 1.11 -21.41
N ASP A 57 3.59 0.47 -20.24
CA ASP A 57 2.44 0.10 -19.40
C ASP A 57 1.94 1.33 -18.65
N ALA A 58 1.34 2.27 -19.38
CA ALA A 58 0.46 3.29 -18.82
C ALA A 58 -0.85 2.70 -18.25
N SER A 59 -0.94 1.36 -18.15
CA SER A 59 -2.14 0.64 -17.74
C SER A 59 -2.47 0.97 -16.29
N ASN A 60 -3.45 1.86 -16.10
CA ASN A 60 -4.28 1.98 -14.91
C ASN A 60 -3.57 1.62 -13.60
N THR A 61 -2.54 2.37 -13.20
CA THR A 61 -2.05 2.27 -11.82
C THR A 61 -3.22 2.67 -10.92
N GLY A 62 -3.91 1.66 -10.41
CA GLY A 62 -5.10 1.80 -9.58
C GLY A 62 -4.74 2.38 -8.23
N ASP A 63 -5.78 2.67 -7.45
CA ASP A 63 -5.65 3.15 -6.08
C ASP A 63 -4.70 2.27 -5.23
N GLY A 64 -4.17 2.80 -4.11
CA GLY A 64 -3.40 1.96 -3.18
C GLY A 64 -1.87 2.01 -3.31
N GLY A 65 -1.32 3.09 -3.86
CA GLY A 65 0.09 3.45 -3.66
C GLY A 65 1.13 2.64 -4.44
N ALA A 66 0.73 2.05 -5.57
CA ALA A 66 1.61 1.36 -6.51
C ALA A 66 2.83 2.21 -6.92
N GLY A 67 4.02 1.59 -6.95
CA GLY A 67 5.21 2.17 -7.58
C GLY A 67 5.10 2.22 -9.11
N GLY A 68 5.62 3.25 -9.73
CA GLY A 68 5.58 3.43 -11.18
C GLY A 68 6.66 2.66 -11.95
N GLY A 69 6.45 2.55 -13.26
CA GLY A 69 7.35 2.12 -14.34
C GLY A 69 7.64 3.33 -15.25
N GLY A 70 8.61 3.23 -16.17
CA GLY A 70 9.33 4.39 -16.76
C GLY A 70 8.57 5.46 -17.55
N ASN A 71 7.23 5.50 -17.55
CA ASN A 71 6.40 6.49 -18.26
C ASN A 71 6.10 7.74 -17.37
N PRO A 72 5.99 8.97 -17.91
CA PRO A 72 5.85 10.22 -17.14
C PRO A 72 4.40 10.57 -16.74
N VAL A 73 3.45 9.63 -16.81
CA VAL A 73 2.05 9.93 -16.45
C VAL A 73 1.85 10.04 -14.93
N GLY A 74 1.11 11.07 -14.51
CA GLY A 74 0.66 11.35 -13.13
C GLY A 74 0.05 10.14 -12.44
N PHE A 75 0.69 9.60 -11.40
CA PHE A 75 0.09 8.49 -10.62
C PHE A 75 -0.99 9.04 -9.71
N ARG A 76 -2.22 8.55 -9.88
CA ARG A 76 -3.36 8.93 -9.04
C ARG A 76 -3.23 8.22 -7.69
N GLY A 77 -3.58 8.93 -6.61
CA GLY A 77 -3.84 8.32 -5.31
C GLY A 77 -5.15 7.52 -5.35
N ASN A 78 -5.98 7.60 -4.32
CA ASN A 78 -7.28 6.92 -4.36
C ASN A 78 -8.33 7.72 -5.16
N ILE A 79 -9.16 7.04 -5.98
CA ILE A 79 -10.28 7.59 -6.75
C ILE A 79 -11.60 6.87 -6.41
N PRO A 80 -12.62 7.58 -5.87
CA PRO A 80 -12.56 8.97 -5.40
C PRO A 80 -11.60 9.10 -4.21
N ASN A 81 -11.05 10.31 -4.03
CA ASN A 81 -10.26 10.60 -2.85
C ASN A 81 -11.17 10.50 -1.60
N THR A 82 -10.62 9.95 -0.52
CA THR A 82 -11.32 9.90 0.77
C THR A 82 -10.67 10.89 1.73
N THR A 83 -11.40 11.30 2.75
CA THR A 83 -10.87 12.12 3.85
C THR A 83 -10.90 11.30 5.14
N PRO A 84 -9.74 11.05 5.79
CA PRO A 84 -8.39 11.36 5.30
C PRO A 84 -8.00 10.55 4.05
N PRO A 85 -7.06 11.04 3.22
CA PRO A 85 -6.58 10.32 2.04
C PRO A 85 -6.02 8.95 2.40
N GLN A 86 -6.46 7.93 1.70
CA GLN A 86 -5.98 6.56 1.88
C GLN A 86 -4.73 6.23 1.06
N GLY A 87 -4.38 7.11 0.10
CA GLY A 87 -3.18 7.11 -0.71
C GLY A 87 -3.06 8.45 -1.47
N ALA A 88 -1.87 9.06 -1.43
CA ALA A 88 -1.58 10.29 -2.17
C ALA A 88 -1.18 10.00 -3.63
N PRO A 89 -1.22 11.01 -4.52
CA PRO A 89 -0.61 10.88 -5.85
C PRO A 89 0.89 10.55 -5.74
N GLY A 90 1.39 9.75 -6.68
CA GLY A 90 2.82 9.51 -6.83
C GLY A 90 3.54 10.69 -7.49
N PHE A 91 4.87 10.66 -7.49
CA PHE A 91 5.68 11.65 -8.20
C PHE A 91 5.83 11.23 -9.66
N SER A 92 5.43 12.08 -10.61
CA SER A 92 5.71 11.86 -12.03
C SER A 92 6.82 12.78 -12.50
N LYS A 93 7.80 12.24 -13.21
CA LYS A 93 8.74 13.09 -13.95
C LYS A 93 7.94 13.87 -14.98
N GLY A 94 7.95 15.20 -14.92
CA GLY A 94 7.56 16.00 -16.06
C GLY A 94 8.45 15.62 -17.26
N ASN A 95 7.88 15.61 -18.46
CA ASN A 95 8.57 15.25 -19.71
C ASN A 95 9.88 16.06 -19.82
N PRO A 96 11.09 15.46 -19.68
CA PRO A 96 12.31 16.23 -19.92
C PRO A 96 12.39 16.55 -21.42
N PRO A 97 12.88 17.75 -21.81
CA PRO A 97 13.13 18.02 -23.23
C PRO A 97 14.07 16.95 -23.77
N ALA A 98 13.65 16.29 -24.86
CA ALA A 98 14.34 15.16 -25.46
C ALA A 98 15.81 15.51 -25.73
N HIS A 99 16.72 14.98 -24.91
CA HIS A 99 18.15 15.01 -25.21
C HIS A 99 18.47 13.77 -26.06
N PRO A 100 19.13 13.92 -27.22
CA PRO A 100 19.30 12.84 -28.20
C PRO A 100 20.11 11.64 -27.70
N ASP A 101 20.80 11.77 -26.56
CA ASP A 101 21.67 10.73 -25.99
C ASP A 101 21.13 10.06 -24.71
N GLN A 102 19.91 10.37 -24.24
CA GLN A 102 19.47 9.98 -22.89
C GLN A 102 18.17 9.17 -22.87
N ASN A 103 18.35 7.86 -23.02
CA ASN A 103 17.43 6.84 -22.53
C ASN A 103 17.46 6.83 -20.98
N THR A 104 16.98 7.88 -20.30
CA THR A 104 17.04 8.06 -18.81
C THR A 104 15.66 8.02 -18.13
N GLY A 105 14.74 7.22 -18.70
CA GLY A 105 13.42 6.90 -18.14
C GLY A 105 13.52 6.22 -16.78
N GLY A 106 13.52 7.02 -15.72
CA GLY A 106 13.27 6.54 -14.37
C GLY A 106 11.79 6.72 -14.04
N ALA A 107 11.18 5.68 -13.53
CA ALA A 107 9.78 5.63 -13.18
C ALA A 107 9.44 6.43 -11.92
N GLY A 108 8.20 6.89 -11.81
CA GLY A 108 7.73 7.56 -10.59
C GLY A 108 7.56 6.62 -9.39
N GLY A 109 7.65 7.16 -8.18
CA GLY A 109 7.32 6.47 -6.94
C GLY A 109 5.84 6.67 -6.60
N GLY A 110 5.21 5.63 -6.09
CA GLY A 110 3.81 5.65 -5.63
C GLY A 110 3.64 6.52 -4.39
N GLY A 111 2.48 7.14 -4.22
CA GLY A 111 2.15 7.84 -2.97
C GLY A 111 1.71 6.87 -1.87
N GLY A 112 2.07 7.17 -0.62
CA GLY A 112 1.57 6.48 0.56
C GLY A 112 0.38 7.19 1.18
N ALA A 113 -0.21 6.61 2.21
CA ALA A 113 -1.32 7.21 2.95
C ALA A 113 -0.94 8.52 3.67
N GLY A 114 0.34 8.69 4.02
CA GLY A 114 0.88 9.86 4.71
C GLY A 114 1.48 10.93 3.80
N GLY A 115 1.64 10.66 2.51
CA GLY A 115 2.21 11.65 1.58
C GLY A 115 2.55 11.08 0.21
N SER A 116 2.78 11.98 -0.75
CA SER A 116 3.19 11.62 -2.10
C SER A 116 4.57 10.96 -2.13
N GLY A 117 4.84 10.23 -3.21
CA GLY A 117 6.21 9.79 -3.53
C GLY A 117 7.16 10.99 -3.66
N GLY A 118 8.45 10.74 -3.45
CA GLY A 118 9.50 11.76 -3.51
C GLY A 118 10.41 11.55 -4.70
N GLY A 119 10.83 12.63 -5.36
CA GLY A 119 11.84 12.58 -6.43
C GLY A 119 12.45 13.95 -6.67
N THR A 120 13.74 13.99 -6.98
CA THR A 120 14.36 15.20 -7.51
C THR A 120 14.18 15.24 -9.03
N PRO A 121 13.90 16.41 -9.64
CA PRO A 121 14.07 16.56 -11.08
C PRO A 121 15.52 16.20 -11.43
N GLY A 122 15.72 15.21 -12.29
CA GLY A 122 17.07 14.73 -12.62
C GLY A 122 17.91 15.86 -13.23
N GLN A 123 19.18 15.97 -12.82
CA GLN A 123 20.17 16.70 -13.62
C GLN A 123 20.50 15.87 -14.87
N PRO A 124 20.86 16.50 -16.01
CA PRO A 124 21.30 15.77 -17.21
C PRO A 124 22.38 14.74 -16.87
N GLY A 125 22.15 13.47 -17.21
CA GLY A 125 23.08 12.36 -16.92
C GLY A 125 22.95 11.69 -15.55
N THR A 126 22.00 12.11 -14.71
CA THR A 126 21.62 11.41 -13.46
C THR A 126 20.20 10.87 -13.56
N SER A 127 19.99 9.63 -13.13
CA SER A 127 18.63 9.09 -12.97
C SER A 127 18.20 9.27 -11.52
N PRO A 128 17.24 10.16 -11.20
CA PRO A 128 16.78 10.31 -9.82
C PRO A 128 16.12 9.02 -9.36
N SER A 129 16.55 8.50 -8.21
CA SER A 129 15.83 7.46 -7.46
C SER A 129 14.55 8.08 -6.93
N ILE A 130 13.39 7.59 -7.37
CA ILE A 130 12.09 8.15 -7.00
C ILE A 130 11.46 7.27 -5.93
N THR A 131 11.48 7.75 -4.69
CA THR A 131 11.04 6.99 -3.52
C THR A 131 9.51 6.95 -3.43
N GLY A 132 8.99 5.88 -2.83
CA GLY A 132 7.60 5.78 -2.44
C GLY A 132 7.24 6.77 -1.32
N GLY A 133 5.98 7.18 -1.28
CA GLY A 133 5.45 8.10 -0.27
C GLY A 133 5.28 7.42 1.08
N ALA A 134 5.47 8.17 2.16
CA ALA A 134 5.32 7.65 3.51
C ALA A 134 3.88 7.17 3.80
N GLY A 135 3.76 6.11 4.58
CA GLY A 135 2.51 5.65 5.15
C GLY A 135 2.03 6.52 6.32
N THR A 136 0.93 6.11 6.96
CA THR A 136 0.38 6.80 8.13
C THR A 136 0.63 5.99 9.39
N SER A 137 1.01 6.67 10.47
CA SER A 137 1.20 6.05 11.78
C SER A 137 -0.14 5.88 12.52
N ASN A 138 -0.33 4.73 13.17
CA ASN A 138 -1.44 4.47 14.06
C ASN A 138 -0.99 3.67 15.29
N SER A 139 -1.52 4.01 16.46
CA SER A 139 -1.15 3.41 17.75
C SER A 139 -2.20 2.46 18.32
N ILE A 140 -3.11 1.94 17.49
CA ILE A 140 -4.19 1.03 17.91
C ILE A 140 -3.69 -0.24 18.60
N THR A 141 -2.46 -0.68 18.35
CA THR A 141 -1.84 -1.84 19.04
C THR A 141 -1.17 -1.48 20.37
N GLY A 142 -1.24 -0.22 20.81
CA GLY A 142 -0.59 0.29 22.02
C GLY A 142 0.76 0.97 21.77
N SER A 143 1.33 0.82 20.58
CA SER A 143 2.50 1.55 20.11
C SER A 143 2.35 1.91 18.62
N ALA A 144 3.06 2.95 18.18
CA ALA A 144 2.94 3.47 16.83
C ALA A 144 3.47 2.46 15.78
N VAL A 145 2.60 2.04 14.87
CA VAL A 145 2.95 1.26 13.67
C VAL A 145 2.59 2.09 12.44
N THR A 146 3.43 2.06 11.41
CA THR A 146 3.17 2.78 10.15
C THR A 146 2.61 1.82 9.12
N TYR A 147 1.55 2.22 8.42
CA TYR A 147 0.83 1.41 7.44
C TYR A 147 0.69 2.13 6.10
N ALA A 148 0.50 1.37 5.03
CA ALA A 148 0.18 1.84 3.68
C ALA A 148 1.22 2.82 3.10
N GLY A 149 2.49 2.40 3.09
CA GLY A 149 3.57 3.07 2.37
C GLY A 149 3.48 2.84 0.86
N GLY A 150 3.87 3.83 0.06
CA GLY A 150 3.90 3.71 -1.40
C GLY A 150 5.13 2.95 -1.91
N GLY A 151 5.03 2.32 -3.08
CA GLY A 151 6.17 1.64 -3.73
C GLY A 151 7.17 2.61 -4.36
N GLY A 152 8.45 2.26 -4.37
CA GLY A 152 9.50 3.02 -5.07
C GLY A 152 9.46 2.81 -6.59
N GLY A 153 9.91 3.81 -7.36
CA GLY A 153 9.98 3.73 -8.82
C GLY A 153 11.22 2.97 -9.32
N GLY A 154 11.07 2.21 -10.40
CA GLY A 154 12.21 1.55 -11.07
C GLY A 154 13.05 2.50 -11.95
N THR A 155 14.22 2.03 -12.38
CA THR A 155 15.13 2.75 -13.29
C THR A 155 15.53 1.87 -14.46
N ASN A 156 15.86 2.47 -15.58
CA ASN A 156 16.27 1.76 -16.79
C ASN A 156 17.78 1.47 -16.88
N GLY A 157 18.64 2.21 -16.15
CA GLY A 157 20.09 1.99 -16.21
C GLY A 157 20.60 1.02 -15.14
N MET A 158 21.43 0.05 -15.54
CA MET A 158 21.98 -0.99 -14.66
C MET A 158 22.86 -0.46 -13.51
N ASN A 159 23.43 0.74 -13.65
CA ASN A 159 24.28 1.36 -12.63
C ASN A 159 23.51 2.29 -11.68
N TRP A 160 22.18 2.39 -11.80
CA TRP A 160 21.37 3.32 -11.01
C TRP A 160 20.38 2.55 -10.14
N PRO A 161 20.46 2.66 -8.80
CA PRO A 161 19.52 1.96 -7.93
C PRO A 161 18.09 2.49 -8.14
N GLY A 162 17.12 1.60 -7.95
CA GLY A 162 15.71 1.99 -7.90
C GLY A 162 15.37 2.85 -6.69
N GLY A 163 14.14 3.37 -6.68
CA GLY A 163 13.51 4.07 -5.57
C GLY A 163 13.38 3.21 -4.33
N GLY A 164 13.69 3.75 -3.15
CA GLY A 164 13.28 3.11 -1.90
C GLY A 164 11.75 3.13 -1.75
N GLY A 165 11.17 2.08 -1.17
CA GLY A 165 9.77 2.07 -0.77
C GLY A 165 9.49 3.01 0.41
N GLY A 166 8.26 3.49 0.51
CA GLY A 166 7.81 4.33 1.61
C GLY A 166 7.66 3.57 2.92
N SER A 167 7.78 4.29 4.05
CA SER A 167 7.52 3.72 5.38
C SER A 167 6.10 3.14 5.45
N GLY A 168 5.93 2.02 6.14
CA GLY A 168 4.66 1.28 6.14
C GLY A 168 4.54 0.25 5.02
N GLY A 169 5.68 -0.34 4.63
CA GLY A 169 5.71 -1.57 3.84
C GLY A 169 5.78 -1.38 2.33
N GLY A 170 6.18 -0.21 1.83
CA GLY A 170 6.37 -0.04 0.38
C GLY A 170 7.54 -0.89 -0.16
N GLY A 171 7.35 -1.51 -1.31
CA GLY A 171 8.40 -2.25 -2.02
C GLY A 171 9.39 -1.32 -2.72
N SER A 172 10.67 -1.71 -2.81
CA SER A 172 11.69 -0.94 -3.53
C SER A 172 11.56 -1.12 -5.05
N GLY A 173 11.81 -0.07 -5.81
CA GLY A 173 11.95 -0.18 -7.27
C GLY A 173 13.24 -0.90 -7.68
N ALA A 174 13.25 -1.44 -8.89
CA ALA A 174 14.39 -2.16 -9.44
C ALA A 174 15.25 -1.32 -10.38
N ALA A 175 16.47 -1.79 -10.65
CA ALA A 175 17.40 -1.19 -11.62
C ALA A 175 17.54 -2.05 -12.87
N GLY A 176 17.71 -1.44 -14.05
CA GLY A 176 18.05 -2.14 -15.29
C GLY A 176 17.03 -3.21 -15.67
N ASN A 177 17.42 -4.48 -15.60
CA ASN A 177 16.56 -5.64 -15.84
C ASN A 177 16.10 -6.27 -14.51
N GLY A 178 15.95 -5.52 -13.43
CA GLY A 178 15.51 -6.05 -12.14
C GLY A 178 13.98 -6.15 -12.02
N GLN A 179 13.50 -7.09 -11.21
CA GLN A 179 12.11 -7.12 -10.73
C GLN A 179 11.95 -6.16 -9.55
N GLY A 180 10.83 -5.44 -9.50
CA GLY A 180 10.49 -4.59 -8.35
C GLY A 180 10.24 -5.43 -7.09
N GLY A 181 10.52 -4.87 -5.91
CA GLY A 181 10.26 -5.52 -4.64
C GLY A 181 8.77 -5.48 -4.28
N ASP A 182 8.27 -6.54 -3.66
CA ASP A 182 6.89 -6.61 -3.19
C ASP A 182 6.65 -5.69 -1.99
N GLY A 183 5.41 -5.24 -1.84
CA GLY A 183 4.94 -4.62 -0.62
C GLY A 183 4.92 -5.60 0.55
N SER A 184 5.10 -5.10 1.76
CA SER A 184 5.07 -5.93 2.96
C SER A 184 3.63 -6.31 3.34
N ASP A 185 3.38 -7.61 3.46
CA ASP A 185 2.13 -8.16 3.97
C ASP A 185 1.83 -7.71 5.40
N GLY A 186 0.54 -7.52 5.69
CA GLY A 186 0.05 -7.02 6.96
C GLY A 186 0.22 -5.50 7.14
N LEU A 187 0.81 -4.81 6.17
CA LEU A 187 0.96 -3.35 6.17
C LEU A 187 0.20 -2.64 5.05
N GLY A 188 -0.29 -3.38 4.05
CA GLY A 188 -1.01 -2.82 2.90
C GLY A 188 -0.16 -1.89 2.03
N GLY A 189 1.16 -2.09 1.99
CA GLY A 189 2.08 -1.26 1.22
C GLY A 189 2.01 -1.56 -0.28
N GLY A 190 2.34 -0.57 -1.11
CA GLY A 190 2.40 -0.73 -2.56
C GLY A 190 3.69 -1.41 -3.02
N GLY A 191 3.61 -2.20 -4.09
CA GLY A 191 4.77 -2.84 -4.71
C GLY A 191 5.64 -1.86 -5.50
N GLY A 192 6.94 -2.13 -5.57
CA GLY A 192 7.93 -1.30 -6.27
C GLY A 192 7.94 -1.53 -7.79
N GLY A 193 8.34 -0.51 -8.54
CA GLY A 193 8.43 -0.56 -10.00
C GLY A 193 9.53 -1.49 -10.53
N GLY A 194 9.26 -2.13 -11.66
CA GLY A 194 10.24 -2.92 -12.40
C GLY A 194 11.27 -2.03 -13.12
N GLY A 195 12.43 -2.62 -13.47
CA GLY A 195 13.45 -1.94 -14.26
C GLY A 195 13.10 -1.83 -15.75
N GLY A 196 13.62 -0.81 -16.43
CA GLY A 196 13.26 -0.46 -17.82
C GLY A 196 14.12 -1.07 -18.95
N GLY A 197 15.08 -1.97 -18.66
CA GLY A 197 15.96 -2.51 -19.69
C GLY A 197 15.30 -3.55 -20.63
N ALA A 198 16.04 -4.03 -21.64
CA ALA A 198 15.52 -4.99 -22.62
C ALA A 198 15.08 -6.29 -21.92
N GLY A 199 13.77 -6.57 -21.97
CA GLY A 199 13.12 -7.63 -21.18
C GLY A 199 12.45 -7.13 -19.90
N ALA A 200 11.99 -5.87 -19.87
CA ALA A 200 11.28 -5.20 -18.77
C ALA A 200 10.56 -6.16 -17.82
N ASN A 201 11.08 -6.24 -16.60
CA ASN A 201 10.59 -7.17 -15.60
C ASN A 201 9.40 -6.56 -14.85
N SER A 202 8.56 -7.44 -14.32
CA SER A 202 7.40 -7.04 -13.52
C SER A 202 7.78 -6.12 -12.36
N GLY A 203 6.90 -5.18 -12.03
CA GLY A 203 6.95 -4.59 -10.69
C GLY A 203 6.49 -5.61 -9.64
N GLY A 204 6.84 -5.33 -8.40
CA GLY A 204 6.48 -6.15 -7.25
C GLY A 204 4.99 -6.05 -6.94
N ASP A 205 4.47 -7.08 -6.31
CA ASP A 205 3.08 -7.18 -5.90
C ASP A 205 2.80 -6.24 -4.71
N GLY A 206 1.53 -5.83 -4.55
CA GLY A 206 1.11 -5.09 -3.36
C GLY A 206 1.11 -6.00 -2.13
N GLY A 207 1.34 -5.44 -0.95
CA GLY A 207 1.22 -6.18 0.30
C GLY A 207 -0.26 -6.35 0.72
N ASN A 208 -0.57 -7.49 1.31
CA ASN A 208 -1.86 -7.72 1.96
C ASN A 208 -2.11 -6.71 3.09
N GLY A 209 -3.38 -6.38 3.33
CA GLY A 209 -3.82 -5.52 4.41
C GLY A 209 -3.83 -6.22 5.76
N ILE A 210 -4.33 -5.49 6.77
CA ILE A 210 -4.61 -5.98 8.12
C ILE A 210 -5.86 -5.26 8.63
N ILE A 211 -6.63 -5.92 9.51
CA ILE A 211 -7.66 -5.25 10.30
C ILE A 211 -7.32 -5.43 11.77
N VAL A 212 -7.22 -4.31 12.48
CA VAL A 212 -7.02 -4.28 13.92
C VAL A 212 -8.18 -3.53 14.55
N ALA A 213 -8.78 -4.10 15.57
CA ALA A 213 -9.89 -3.51 16.31
C ALA A 213 -9.64 -3.58 17.82
N ARG A 214 -10.28 -2.68 18.56
CA ARG A 214 -10.37 -2.72 20.02
C ARG A 214 -11.81 -2.90 20.44
N SER A 215 -12.04 -3.67 21.50
CA SER A 215 -13.35 -3.80 22.13
C SER A 215 -13.24 -3.71 23.66
N PRO A 216 -14.34 -3.42 24.38
CA PRO A 216 -14.35 -3.50 25.84
C PRO A 216 -13.94 -4.89 26.35
N LEU A 217 -13.31 -4.95 27.53
CA LEU A 217 -12.92 -6.22 28.14
C LEU A 217 -14.09 -7.17 28.40
N THR A 218 -15.28 -6.63 28.59
CA THR A 218 -16.51 -7.37 28.86
C THR A 218 -17.17 -7.94 27.61
N ALA A 219 -16.72 -7.57 26.40
CA ALA A 219 -17.30 -8.07 25.17
C ALA A 219 -17.00 -9.57 25.01
N ASN A 220 -18.02 -10.41 24.85
CA ASN A 220 -17.85 -11.82 24.51
C ASN A 220 -17.67 -11.94 23.01
N ILE A 221 -16.44 -12.23 22.57
CA ILE A 221 -16.08 -12.19 21.16
C ILE A 221 -15.17 -13.36 20.78
N THR A 222 -15.34 -13.86 19.57
CA THR A 222 -14.43 -14.83 18.95
C THR A 222 -14.06 -14.39 17.53
N ALA A 223 -12.86 -14.78 17.08
CA ALA A 223 -12.37 -14.48 15.75
C ALA A 223 -11.98 -15.79 15.06
N ALA A 224 -12.50 -15.99 13.85
CA ALA A 224 -12.20 -17.14 13.00
C ALA A 224 -11.67 -16.67 11.63
N PRO A 225 -10.87 -17.48 10.91
CA PRO A 225 -10.23 -18.72 11.36
C PRO A 225 -9.17 -18.46 12.45
N GLY A 226 -8.65 -19.51 13.10
CA GLY A 226 -7.72 -19.41 14.24
C GLY A 226 -6.36 -18.76 13.96
N SER A 227 -6.08 -18.35 12.71
CA SER A 227 -4.96 -17.46 12.35
C SER A 227 -5.23 -15.99 12.68
N ASN A 228 -6.48 -15.64 12.98
CA ASN A 228 -6.87 -14.37 13.56
C ASN A 228 -6.80 -14.45 15.09
N THR A 229 -6.45 -13.36 15.75
CA THR A 229 -6.11 -13.37 17.18
C THR A 229 -6.95 -12.40 17.98
N ILE A 230 -7.21 -12.78 19.23
CA ILE A 230 -7.79 -11.91 20.27
C ILE A 230 -6.84 -11.94 21.46
N SER A 231 -6.37 -10.78 21.89
CA SER A 231 -5.48 -10.62 23.04
C SER A 231 -6.06 -9.63 24.03
N SER A 232 -6.24 -10.05 25.29
CA SER A 232 -6.69 -9.17 26.36
C SER A 232 -5.56 -8.26 26.81
N GLN A 233 -5.79 -6.95 26.75
CA GLN A 233 -4.95 -5.88 27.30
C GLN A 233 -5.56 -5.41 28.65
N PRO A 234 -4.88 -4.56 29.45
CA PRO A 234 -5.41 -4.13 30.74
C PRO A 234 -6.76 -3.40 30.70
N ASP A 235 -7.10 -2.76 29.58
CA ASP A 235 -8.29 -1.89 29.42
C ASP A 235 -9.21 -2.29 28.25
N HIS A 236 -8.75 -3.15 27.32
CA HIS A 236 -9.49 -3.56 26.14
C HIS A 236 -9.08 -4.95 25.65
N LYS A 237 -9.85 -5.55 24.72
CA LYS A 237 -9.38 -6.65 23.90
C LYS A 237 -8.88 -6.12 22.56
N LEU A 238 -7.68 -6.53 22.16
CA LEU A 238 -7.11 -6.27 20.84
C LEU A 238 -7.45 -7.44 19.91
N ILE A 239 -8.09 -7.15 18.79
CA ILE A 239 -8.53 -8.14 17.81
C ILE A 239 -7.76 -7.87 16.52
N THR A 240 -7.10 -8.89 16.00
CA THR A 240 -6.29 -8.78 14.78
C THR A 240 -6.72 -9.82 13.75
N PHE A 241 -7.17 -9.34 12.60
CA PHE A 241 -7.40 -10.15 11.42
C PHE A 241 -6.22 -9.99 10.46
N ASN A 242 -5.47 -11.08 10.27
CA ASN A 242 -4.41 -11.19 9.27
C ASN A 242 -4.93 -11.80 7.96
N VAL A 243 -6.08 -12.49 8.03
CA VAL A 243 -6.80 -13.05 6.89
C VAL A 243 -8.30 -12.79 7.05
N SER A 244 -9.03 -12.80 5.94
CA SER A 244 -10.49 -12.69 5.96
C SER A 244 -11.13 -13.77 6.83
N GLY A 245 -12.23 -13.43 7.47
CA GLY A 245 -12.83 -14.29 8.47
C GLY A 245 -14.09 -13.70 9.10
N THR A 246 -14.42 -14.19 10.28
CA THR A 246 -15.62 -13.79 11.01
C THR A 246 -15.25 -13.31 12.41
N LEU A 247 -15.79 -12.16 12.80
CA LEU A 247 -15.87 -11.72 14.19
C LEU A 247 -17.26 -12.09 14.69
N THR A 248 -17.35 -12.96 15.69
CA THR A 248 -18.61 -13.27 16.36
C THR A 248 -18.67 -12.48 17.65
N VAL A 249 -19.78 -11.77 17.85
CA VAL A 249 -20.14 -11.10 19.11
C VAL A 249 -21.25 -11.91 19.75
N ASP A 250 -20.93 -12.58 20.85
CA ASP A 250 -21.93 -13.34 21.59
C ASP A 250 -22.79 -12.38 22.44
N GLY A 251 -24.07 -12.70 22.57
CA GLY A 251 -24.93 -12.01 23.53
C GLY A 251 -24.36 -12.14 24.95
N TYR A 252 -24.65 -11.16 25.81
CA TYR A 252 -24.44 -11.37 27.24
C TYR A 252 -25.31 -12.56 27.66
N ASN A 253 -24.69 -13.62 28.20
CA ASN A 253 -25.46 -14.63 28.92
C ASN A 253 -26.04 -13.93 30.15
N GLU A 254 -27.36 -13.79 30.20
CA GLU A 254 -28.09 -13.43 31.43
C GLU A 254 -27.87 -14.47 32.52
#